data_AF-A0A8T6MAW7-F1
#
_entry.id   AF-A0A8T6MAW7-F1
#
_cell.length_a   1.000
_cell.length_b   1.000
_cell.length_c   1.000
_cell.angle_alpha   90.00
_cell.angle_beta   90.00
_cell.angle_gamma   90.00
#
_symmetry.space_group_name_H-M   'P 1'
#
loop_
_entity.id
_entity.type
_entity.pdbx_description
1 polymer ?
#
loop_
_entity_poly.entity_id
_entity_poly.type
_entity_poly.pdbx_seq_one_letter_code
_entity_poly.pdbx_strand_id
1 'polypeptide(L)'
;MKISDFYDKEYINFAIYDSYRSIGNYIDGLKPSARKVINSITKRKSTKEEKVSIFVSDVARENEYIHGATSLEGVVIGMAQNFCGSNNINLLLPEGSFGTRTIQSSAASRYIFTKKNNIIDKIFIDLDKSILISQEFEGTIIEPRFYIPIVPMILINGNEGIGNGFAQKILSRNVLEIIDILEDKLTNKKRHSTPTELLPHFKDFKGTIKRLDGFSYEIIGNFERTNTTTITITELPVGYDLEKYNKILSKLEEDKVINDFTDKSEDNTFLFELKVSREFTKKDDDYILDKLKLIRRVTENFTCIGENNQIVEFTSDTEILDAFIKIRLLYYEKRKLYQIQKLKEELLYLGAKYFFIKEILSDKIIINKNSKIQIETQIKNNKAFPFDSFEDFSFLINMPIHSLSIETFNELKKIIDIKKELLFNIQNKKIQDIWLTELRELKKILKK
;
A
#
# COMPACT_ATOMS: atom_id res chain seq x y z
N MET A 1 14.29 -35.35 25.04
CA MET A 1 14.04 -34.87 23.67
C MET A 1 15.28 -35.15 22.84
N LYS A 2 15.17 -35.84 21.69
CA LYS A 2 16.32 -35.94 20.79
C LYS A 2 16.56 -34.58 20.15
N ILE A 3 17.81 -34.23 19.88
CA ILE A 3 18.15 -32.96 19.22
C ILE A 3 17.46 -32.86 17.85
N SER A 4 17.34 -33.97 17.11
CA SER A 4 16.59 -34.03 15.86
C SER A 4 15.13 -33.59 16.03
N ASP A 5 14.46 -34.08 17.07
CA ASP A 5 13.04 -33.78 17.32
C ASP A 5 12.82 -32.29 17.59
N PHE A 6 13.79 -31.61 18.21
CA PHE A 6 13.75 -30.16 18.42
C PHE A 6 13.78 -29.41 17.08
N TYR A 7 14.69 -29.79 16.17
CA TYR A 7 14.79 -29.14 14.86
C TYR A 7 13.57 -29.41 13.98
N ASP A 8 13.08 -30.65 13.98
CA ASP A 8 11.98 -31.09 13.11
C ASP A 8 10.60 -30.59 13.58
N LYS A 9 10.45 -30.21 14.86
CA LYS A 9 9.15 -29.83 15.44
C LYS A 9 9.10 -28.41 15.99
N GLU A 10 10.12 -27.95 16.71
CA GLU A 10 10.09 -26.65 17.38
C GLU A 10 10.78 -25.57 16.56
N TYR A 11 12.02 -25.84 16.11
CA TYR A 11 12.80 -24.87 15.34
C TYR A 11 12.14 -24.52 14.00
N ILE A 12 11.52 -25.50 13.33
CA ILE A 12 10.82 -25.25 12.06
C ILE A 12 9.69 -24.23 12.20
N ASN A 13 8.94 -24.25 13.31
CA ASN A 13 7.87 -23.28 13.56
C ASN A 13 8.43 -21.88 13.76
N PHE A 14 9.55 -21.76 14.48
CA PHE A 14 10.28 -20.51 14.61
C PHE A 14 10.80 -20.01 13.26
N ALA A 15 11.41 -20.87 12.45
CA ALA A 15 11.97 -20.52 11.14
C ALA A 15 10.89 -20.07 10.13
N ILE A 16 9.73 -20.74 10.12
CA ILE A 16 8.56 -20.34 9.33
C ILE A 16 8.06 -18.97 9.79
N TYR A 17 7.87 -18.79 11.09
CA TYR A 17 7.38 -17.53 11.65
C TYR A 17 8.34 -16.36 11.36
N ASP A 18 9.65 -16.59 11.51
CA ASP A 18 10.67 -15.60 11.24
C ASP A 18 10.70 -15.20 9.76
N SER A 19 10.59 -16.16 8.85
CA SER A 19 10.50 -15.87 7.42
C SER A 19 9.22 -15.07 7.08
N TYR A 20 8.09 -15.46 7.66
CA TYR A 20 6.80 -14.77 7.47
C TYR A 20 6.82 -13.31 7.94
N ARG A 21 7.47 -13.01 9.08
CA ARG A 21 7.55 -11.62 9.58
C ARG A 21 8.60 -10.77 8.87
N SER A 22 9.62 -11.42 8.30
CA SER A 22 10.79 -10.73 7.73
C SER A 22 10.68 -10.46 6.23
N ILE A 23 9.90 -11.24 5.47
CA ILE A 23 9.73 -11.12 4.02
C ILE A 23 8.38 -10.49 3.69
N GLY A 24 8.35 -9.54 2.74
CA GLY A 24 7.14 -8.88 2.28
C GLY A 24 6.26 -9.78 1.40
N ASN A 25 4.95 -9.58 1.49
CA ASN A 25 3.97 -10.28 0.65
C ASN A 25 3.91 -9.65 -0.75
N TYR A 26 3.86 -10.44 -1.83
CA TYR A 26 3.85 -9.90 -3.20
C TYR A 26 2.56 -9.14 -3.56
N ILE A 27 1.47 -9.40 -2.83
CA ILE A 27 0.13 -8.86 -3.09
C ILE A 27 0.03 -7.41 -2.60
N ASP A 28 0.37 -7.16 -1.34
CA ASP A 28 0.31 -5.80 -0.76
C ASP A 28 1.67 -5.14 -0.54
N GLY A 29 2.77 -5.87 -0.71
CA GLY A 29 4.12 -5.39 -0.44
C GLY A 29 4.45 -5.18 1.03
N LEU A 30 3.60 -5.64 1.95
CA LEU A 30 3.73 -5.39 3.38
C LEU A 30 4.23 -6.62 4.13
N LYS A 31 5.02 -6.36 5.15
CA LYS A 31 5.27 -7.30 6.25
C LYS A 31 4.10 -7.21 7.25
N PRO A 32 3.89 -8.23 8.10
CA PRO A 32 2.76 -8.23 9.05
C PRO A 32 2.70 -6.98 9.94
N SER A 33 3.84 -6.48 10.43
CA SER A 33 3.90 -5.26 11.24
C SER A 33 3.40 -4.02 10.49
N ALA A 34 3.83 -3.85 9.24
CA ALA A 34 3.36 -2.76 8.38
C ALA A 34 1.86 -2.91 8.03
N ARG A 35 1.38 -4.15 7.90
CA ARG A 35 -0.04 -4.44 7.65
C ARG A 35 -0.93 -4.04 8.82
N LYS A 36 -0.49 -4.28 10.06
CA LYS A 36 -1.17 -3.81 11.28
C LYS A 36 -1.27 -2.29 11.32
N VAL A 37 -0.19 -1.59 10.96
CA VAL A 37 -0.19 -0.12 10.80
C VAL A 37 -1.23 0.33 9.78
N ILE A 38 -1.31 -0.33 8.62
CA ILE A 38 -2.31 -0.03 7.58
C ILE A 38 -3.74 -0.29 8.07
N ASN A 39 -3.98 -1.36 8.82
CA ASN A 39 -5.30 -1.65 9.39
C ASN A 39 -5.78 -0.53 10.31
N SER A 40 -4.92 -0.05 11.20
CA SER A 40 -5.24 1.02 12.14
C SER A 40 -5.40 2.39 11.47
N ILE A 41 -4.52 2.76 10.53
CA ILE A 41 -4.61 4.07 9.86
C ILE A 41 -5.81 4.15 8.91
N THR A 42 -6.19 3.05 8.25
CA THR A 42 -7.34 3.04 7.32
C THR A 42 -8.70 3.02 8.03
N LYS A 43 -8.74 2.71 9.34
CA LYS A 43 -9.92 2.88 10.21
C LYS A 43 -10.12 4.33 10.66
N ARG A 44 -9.04 5.15 10.67
CA ARG A 44 -9.11 6.56 11.04
C ARG A 44 -9.78 7.38 9.93
N LYS A 45 -10.85 8.10 10.30
CA LYS A 45 -11.53 9.07 9.42
C LYS A 45 -10.86 10.44 9.41
N SER A 46 -10.11 10.76 10.48
CA SER A 46 -9.40 12.02 10.64
C SER A 46 -8.04 11.97 9.95
N THR A 47 -7.66 13.06 9.29
CA THR A 47 -6.31 13.29 8.75
C THR A 47 -5.47 14.16 9.68
N LYS A 48 -5.92 14.36 10.92
CA LYS A 48 -5.14 15.06 11.95
C LYS A 48 -3.88 14.28 12.28
N GLU A 49 -2.84 15.02 12.60
CA GLU A 49 -1.59 14.45 13.09
C GLU A 49 -1.75 13.87 14.49
N GLU A 50 -1.09 12.75 14.71
CA GLU A 50 -1.04 12.03 15.98
C GLU A 50 0.41 11.76 16.33
N LYS A 51 0.77 11.81 17.63
CA LYS A 51 2.14 11.45 18.06
C LYS A 51 2.42 10.00 17.68
N VAL A 52 3.61 9.72 17.14
CA VAL A 52 3.99 8.36 16.72
C VAL A 52 3.86 7.37 17.88
N SER A 53 4.29 7.74 19.09
CA SER A 53 4.18 6.87 20.27
C SER A 53 2.73 6.50 20.64
N ILE A 54 1.79 7.44 20.48
CA ILE A 54 0.36 7.21 20.74
C ILE A 54 -0.22 6.32 19.65
N PHE A 55 0.04 6.66 18.39
CA PHE A 55 -0.42 5.89 17.24
C PHE A 55 0.05 4.43 17.30
N VAL A 56 1.33 4.19 17.64
CA VAL A 56 1.89 2.85 17.83
C VAL A 56 1.18 2.07 18.94
N SER A 57 0.85 2.73 20.05
CA SER A 57 0.12 2.09 21.16
C SER A 57 -1.29 1.65 20.74
N ASP A 58 -1.96 2.47 19.94
CA ASP A 58 -3.26 2.10 19.36
C ASP A 58 -3.13 0.95 18.36
N VAL A 59 -2.13 0.97 17.49
CA VAL A 59 -1.88 -0.12 16.53
C VAL A 59 -1.65 -1.44 17.27
N ALA A 60 -0.86 -1.40 18.35
CA ALA A 60 -0.58 -2.59 19.15
C ALA A 60 -1.84 -3.15 19.80
N ARG A 61 -2.68 -2.28 20.40
CA ARG A 61 -3.95 -2.64 21.03
C ARG A 61 -4.98 -3.16 20.03
N GLU A 62 -5.12 -2.52 18.88
CA GLU A 62 -6.15 -2.85 17.88
C GLU A 62 -5.85 -4.14 17.09
N ASN A 63 -4.60 -4.58 17.07
CA ASN A 63 -4.16 -5.71 16.25
C ASN A 63 -3.41 -6.80 17.06
N GLU A 64 -3.52 -6.79 18.39
CA GLU A 64 -2.86 -7.74 19.30
C GLU A 64 -1.37 -7.94 18.93
N TYR A 65 -0.62 -6.84 18.86
CA TYR A 65 0.80 -6.91 18.51
C TYR A 65 1.63 -7.42 19.69
N ILE A 66 2.21 -8.62 19.53
CA ILE A 66 2.91 -9.35 20.59
C ILE A 66 4.41 -9.01 20.75
N HIS A 67 4.96 -8.10 19.94
CA HIS A 67 6.38 -7.70 20.02
C HIS A 67 6.56 -6.33 20.67
N GLY A 68 7.80 -5.98 20.99
CA GLY A 68 8.12 -4.69 21.60
C GLY A 68 7.72 -3.49 20.75
N ALA A 69 7.15 -2.47 21.40
CA ALA A 69 6.67 -1.25 20.75
C ALA A 69 7.74 -0.54 19.91
N THR A 70 9.00 -0.57 20.32
CA THR A 70 10.14 0.02 19.58
C THR A 70 10.26 -0.53 18.16
N SER A 71 9.98 -1.81 17.96
CA SER A 71 9.99 -2.40 16.62
C SER A 71 8.89 -1.81 15.74
N LEU A 72 7.72 -1.54 16.32
CA LEU A 72 6.58 -0.97 15.60
C LEU A 72 6.75 0.53 15.35
N GLU A 73 7.40 1.26 16.26
CA GLU A 73 7.84 2.64 16.04
C GLU A 73 8.72 2.77 14.81
N GLY A 74 9.73 1.90 14.67
CA GLY A 74 10.60 1.87 13.50
C GLY A 74 9.84 1.62 12.19
N VAL A 75 8.81 0.76 12.22
CA VAL A 75 7.95 0.50 11.06
C VAL A 75 7.14 1.75 10.69
N VAL A 76 6.52 2.44 11.66
CA VAL A 76 5.76 3.67 11.41
C VAL A 76 6.65 4.78 10.86
N ILE A 77 7.84 4.97 11.45
CA ILE A 77 8.84 5.93 10.97
C ILE A 77 9.23 5.60 9.53
N GLY A 78 9.61 4.35 9.25
CA GLY A 78 10.01 3.90 7.92
C GLY A 78 8.92 4.07 6.87
N MET A 79 7.64 3.85 7.21
CA MET A 79 6.51 4.07 6.31
C MET A 79 6.20 5.55 6.04
N ALA A 80 6.68 6.46 6.90
CA ALA A 80 6.50 7.89 6.79
C ALA A 80 7.67 8.60 6.09
N GLN A 81 8.88 8.05 6.15
CA GLN A 81 10.08 8.61 5.53
C GLN A 81 9.88 8.89 4.03
N ASN A 82 10.37 10.05 3.58
CA ASN A 82 10.16 10.57 2.24
C ASN A 82 11.43 11.11 1.56
N PHE A 83 12.61 10.88 2.13
CA PHE A 83 13.89 11.27 1.52
C PHE A 83 14.30 10.29 0.40
N CYS A 84 15.17 10.72 -0.51
CA CYS A 84 15.63 9.89 -1.63
C CYS A 84 16.23 8.55 -1.15
N GLY A 85 15.70 7.45 -1.70
CA GLY A 85 16.08 6.08 -1.33
C GLY A 85 15.26 5.45 -0.20
N SER A 86 14.27 6.17 0.35
CA SER A 86 13.26 5.60 1.26
C SER A 86 12.02 5.12 0.47
N ASN A 87 10.88 5.81 0.55
CA ASN A 87 9.66 5.44 -0.15
C ASN A 87 9.43 6.30 -1.40
N ASN A 88 9.11 5.67 -2.52
CA ASN A 88 8.57 6.39 -3.69
C ASN A 88 7.17 6.93 -3.39
N ILE A 89 6.37 6.19 -2.62
CA ILE A 89 5.10 6.63 -2.04
C ILE A 89 5.09 6.32 -0.55
N ASN A 90 5.28 7.34 0.28
CA ASN A 90 5.10 7.24 1.71
C ASN A 90 3.60 7.21 2.06
N LEU A 91 3.14 6.11 2.68
CA LEU A 91 1.73 5.89 3.04
C LEU A 91 1.31 6.71 4.27
N LEU A 92 2.29 7.10 5.07
CA LEU A 92 2.16 8.03 6.19
C LEU A 92 2.95 9.30 5.86
N LEU A 93 2.51 10.45 6.38
CA LEU A 93 3.20 11.72 6.20
C LEU A 93 4.06 12.02 7.45
N PRO A 94 5.34 12.40 7.27
CA PRO A 94 6.22 12.72 8.37
C PRO A 94 5.98 14.16 8.84
N GLU A 95 5.62 14.35 10.11
CA GLU A 95 5.49 15.67 10.74
C GLU A 95 6.52 15.80 11.88
N GLY A 96 7.58 16.57 11.61
CA GLY A 96 8.78 16.65 12.45
C GLY A 96 9.97 15.92 11.84
N SER A 97 10.99 15.61 12.65
CA SER A 97 12.25 15.02 12.17
C SER A 97 12.17 13.49 12.07
N PHE A 98 11.85 12.97 10.89
CA PHE A 98 11.83 11.53 10.56
C PHE A 98 13.15 11.01 9.99
N GLY A 99 14.21 11.81 10.09
CA GLY A 99 15.48 11.59 9.40
C GLY A 99 15.49 12.21 8.00
N THR A 100 16.70 12.47 7.53
CA THR A 100 17.00 12.97 6.19
C THR A 100 17.90 11.95 5.48
N ARG A 101 18.20 12.20 4.20
CA ARG A 101 19.14 11.37 3.45
C ARG A 101 20.55 11.37 4.08
N THR A 102 20.99 12.52 4.59
CA THR A 102 22.30 12.67 5.24
C THR A 102 22.33 12.01 6.61
N ILE A 103 21.29 12.20 7.43
CA ILE A 103 21.15 11.64 8.78
C ILE A 103 19.83 10.87 8.85
N GLN A 104 19.91 9.55 8.62
CA GLN A 104 18.72 8.70 8.49
C GLN A 104 18.00 8.42 9.82
N SER A 105 18.64 8.74 10.96
CA SER A 105 18.01 8.57 12.27
C SER A 105 16.90 9.60 12.50
N SER A 106 15.75 9.13 12.96
CA SER A 106 14.65 10.02 13.35
C SER A 106 14.82 10.52 14.78
N ALA A 107 14.10 11.60 15.11
CA ALA A 107 13.86 11.94 16.51
C ALA A 107 13.01 10.85 17.20
N ALA A 108 13.04 10.83 18.53
CA ALA A 108 12.28 9.85 19.30
C ALA A 108 10.77 9.96 19.03
N SER A 109 10.08 8.82 18.99
CA SER A 109 8.65 8.66 18.67
C SER A 109 7.71 9.59 19.46
N ARG A 110 8.11 10.01 20.67
CA ARG A 110 7.37 10.93 21.54
C ARG A 110 7.38 12.40 21.10
N TYR A 111 8.29 12.78 20.21
CA TYR A 111 8.48 14.16 19.71
C TYR A 111 8.07 14.35 18.25
N ILE A 112 7.77 13.27 17.54
CA ILE A 112 7.37 13.30 16.14
C ILE A 112 5.93 12.88 15.98
N PHE A 113 5.30 13.39 14.92
CA PHE A 113 3.91 13.18 14.62
C PHE A 113 3.77 12.56 13.23
N THR A 114 2.74 11.76 13.05
CA THR A 114 2.42 11.17 11.76
C THR A 114 0.96 11.43 11.45
N LYS A 115 0.64 11.51 10.16
CA LYS A 115 -0.75 11.56 9.69
C LYS A 115 -0.95 10.68 8.48
N LYS A 116 -2.21 10.32 8.24
CA LYS A 116 -2.63 9.57 7.07
C LYS A 116 -2.30 10.35 5.79
N ASN A 117 -1.58 9.73 4.84
CA ASN A 117 -1.48 10.30 3.50
C ASN A 117 -2.76 10.03 2.74
N ASN A 118 -3.42 11.05 2.18
CA ASN A 118 -4.67 10.90 1.42
C ASN A 118 -4.57 9.91 0.25
N ILE A 119 -3.36 9.67 -0.28
CA ILE A 119 -3.13 8.69 -1.33
C ILE A 119 -3.46 7.25 -0.90
N ILE A 120 -3.41 6.95 0.40
CA ILE A 120 -3.67 5.61 0.92
C ILE A 120 -5.08 5.13 0.59
N ASP A 121 -6.08 6.02 0.60
CA ASP A 121 -7.48 5.69 0.31
C ASP A 121 -7.72 5.45 -1.19
N LYS A 122 -6.77 5.87 -2.02
CA LYS A 122 -6.75 5.61 -3.47
C LYS A 122 -5.98 4.35 -3.81
N ILE A 123 -5.04 3.95 -2.97
CA ILE A 123 -4.27 2.70 -3.13
C ILE A 123 -5.04 1.52 -2.52
N PHE A 124 -5.51 1.67 -1.28
CA PHE A 124 -6.24 0.67 -0.51
C PHE A 124 -7.72 1.05 -0.45
N ILE A 125 -8.48 0.60 -1.44
CA ILE A 125 -9.88 1.00 -1.60
C ILE A 125 -10.72 0.43 -0.45
N ASP A 126 -11.51 1.30 0.21
CA ASP A 126 -12.36 0.91 1.34
C ASP A 126 -13.37 -0.19 1.00
N LEU A 127 -13.91 -0.16 -0.22
CA LEU A 127 -14.83 -1.18 -0.75
C LEU A 127 -14.21 -2.59 -0.79
N ASP A 128 -12.88 -2.71 -0.88
CA ASP A 128 -12.22 -4.01 -0.88
C ASP A 128 -12.16 -4.62 0.52
N LYS A 129 -12.30 -3.84 1.61
CA LYS A 129 -12.17 -4.35 2.99
C LYS A 129 -13.17 -5.47 3.31
N SER A 130 -14.39 -5.40 2.77
CA SER A 130 -15.44 -6.41 3.01
C SER A 130 -15.19 -7.76 2.32
N ILE A 131 -14.25 -7.83 1.38
CA ILE A 131 -13.92 -9.05 0.62
C ILE A 131 -12.54 -9.63 0.97
N LEU A 132 -11.83 -9.00 1.92
CA LEU A 132 -10.52 -9.49 2.39
C LEU A 132 -10.69 -10.72 3.28
N ILE A 133 -9.64 -11.54 3.34
CA ILE A 133 -9.59 -12.70 4.22
C ILE A 133 -9.32 -12.18 5.63
N SER A 134 -10.35 -12.24 6.49
CA SER A 134 -10.24 -11.86 7.89
C SER A 134 -9.31 -12.79 8.66
N GLN A 135 -8.71 -12.25 9.72
CA GLN A 135 -7.93 -13.02 10.69
C GLN A 135 -8.44 -12.70 12.09
N GLU A 136 -8.33 -13.70 12.96
CA GLU A 136 -8.68 -13.59 14.36
C GLU A 136 -7.49 -14.06 15.19
N PHE A 137 -7.22 -13.34 16.28
CA PHE A 137 -6.20 -13.70 17.26
C PHE A 137 -6.77 -13.44 18.65
N GLU A 138 -6.79 -14.46 19.50
CA GLU A 138 -7.33 -14.41 20.87
C GLU A 138 -8.77 -13.84 20.97
N GLY A 139 -9.64 -14.14 20.00
CA GLY A 139 -11.02 -13.63 19.98
C GLY A 139 -11.19 -12.24 19.35
N THR A 140 -10.09 -11.57 19.01
CA THR A 140 -10.09 -10.24 18.40
C THR A 140 -9.87 -10.33 16.90
N ILE A 141 -10.71 -9.65 16.11
CA ILE A 141 -10.49 -9.49 14.66
C ILE A 141 -9.34 -8.51 14.44
N ILE A 142 -8.23 -9.00 13.87
CA ILE A 142 -7.01 -8.24 13.62
C ILE A 142 -6.94 -7.77 12.15
N GLU A 143 -5.75 -7.44 11.64
CA GLU A 143 -5.53 -7.14 10.23
C GLU A 143 -5.91 -8.33 9.32
N PRO A 144 -6.34 -8.08 8.08
CA PRO A 144 -6.55 -9.16 7.11
C PRO A 144 -5.22 -9.83 6.76
N ARG A 145 -5.28 -11.04 6.19
CA ARG A 145 -4.07 -11.79 5.77
C ARG A 145 -3.19 -10.98 4.81
N PHE A 146 -3.83 -10.27 3.91
CA PHE A 146 -3.22 -9.28 3.02
C PHE A 146 -4.27 -8.25 2.62
N TYR A 147 -3.81 -7.06 2.28
CA TYR A 147 -4.62 -6.10 1.53
C TYR A 147 -4.51 -6.37 0.03
N ILE A 148 -5.40 -5.76 -0.76
CA ILE A 148 -5.34 -5.85 -2.22
C ILE A 148 -5.24 -4.44 -2.84
N PRO A 149 -4.08 -3.77 -2.79
CA PRO A 149 -3.95 -2.42 -3.34
C PRO A 149 -4.25 -2.39 -4.84
N ILE A 150 -4.56 -1.22 -5.40
CA ILE A 150 -4.81 -1.10 -6.86
C ILE A 150 -3.53 -1.17 -7.71
N VAL A 151 -2.36 -1.09 -7.07
CA VAL A 151 -1.02 -1.15 -7.68
C VAL A 151 -0.10 -2.04 -6.83
N PRO A 152 0.90 -2.72 -7.42
CA PRO A 152 1.82 -3.61 -6.70
C PRO A 152 2.81 -2.82 -5.84
N MET A 153 2.44 -2.57 -4.59
CA MET A 153 3.24 -1.74 -3.68
C MET A 153 4.64 -2.29 -3.41
N ILE A 154 4.84 -3.61 -3.52
CA ILE A 154 6.15 -4.25 -3.38
C ILE A 154 7.17 -3.77 -4.41
N LEU A 155 6.72 -3.50 -5.65
CA LEU A 155 7.57 -2.95 -6.71
C LEU A 155 7.71 -1.44 -6.57
N ILE A 156 6.68 -0.75 -6.06
CA ILE A 156 6.67 0.71 -5.93
C ILE A 156 7.68 1.19 -4.88
N ASN A 157 7.59 0.67 -3.65
CA ASN A 157 8.46 1.09 -2.55
C ASN A 157 9.68 0.18 -2.39
N GLY A 158 9.73 -0.95 -3.11
CA GLY A 158 10.69 -2.01 -2.85
C GLY A 158 10.41 -2.72 -1.53
N ASN A 159 11.20 -3.75 -1.25
CA ASN A 159 11.21 -4.40 0.05
C ASN A 159 12.55 -5.11 0.25
N GLU A 160 13.00 -5.18 1.51
CA GLU A 160 14.21 -5.89 1.89
C GLU A 160 13.95 -6.66 3.18
N GLY A 161 14.35 -7.93 3.20
CA GLY A 161 14.07 -8.82 4.31
C GLY A 161 14.97 -10.04 4.29
N ILE A 162 15.38 -10.50 5.46
CA ILE A 162 16.18 -11.73 5.62
C ILE A 162 15.41 -12.61 6.58
N GLY A 163 14.97 -13.77 6.09
CA GLY A 163 14.35 -14.83 6.88
C GLY A 163 15.32 -15.99 7.10
N ASN A 164 14.79 -17.09 7.63
CA ASN A 164 15.57 -18.32 7.81
C ASN A 164 15.67 -19.06 6.46
N GLY A 165 16.85 -19.02 5.83
CA GLY A 165 17.12 -19.69 4.56
C GLY A 165 16.70 -18.92 3.30
N PHE A 166 16.06 -17.76 3.45
CA PHE A 166 15.53 -16.95 2.34
C PHE A 166 15.86 -15.47 2.53
N ALA A 167 16.05 -14.76 1.42
CA ALA A 167 16.28 -13.32 1.41
C ALA A 167 15.43 -12.66 0.33
N GLN A 168 14.96 -11.44 0.61
CA GLN A 168 14.23 -10.59 -0.30
C GLN A 168 15.00 -9.30 -0.48
N LYS A 169 15.20 -8.90 -1.74
CA LYS A 169 15.79 -7.62 -2.11
C LYS A 169 15.14 -7.13 -3.39
N ILE A 170 14.13 -6.29 -3.27
CA ILE A 170 13.39 -5.71 -4.40
C ILE A 170 13.59 -4.20 -4.33
N LEU A 171 14.12 -3.61 -5.40
CA LEU A 171 14.32 -2.18 -5.51
C LEU A 171 13.04 -1.49 -5.96
N SER A 172 12.85 -0.24 -5.53
CA SER A 172 11.70 0.56 -5.91
C SER A 172 11.68 0.83 -7.42
N ARG A 173 10.49 0.94 -7.99
CA ARG A 173 10.20 1.23 -9.40
C ARG A 173 9.37 2.50 -9.51
N ASN A 174 9.38 3.11 -10.70
CA ASN A 174 8.57 4.30 -10.95
C ASN A 174 7.08 3.92 -10.99
N VAL A 175 6.28 4.56 -10.14
CA VAL A 175 4.84 4.28 -10.05
C VAL A 175 4.12 4.61 -11.35
N LEU A 176 4.53 5.68 -12.03
CA LEU A 176 3.88 6.09 -13.28
C LEU A 176 4.10 5.04 -14.38
N GLU A 177 5.29 4.45 -14.43
CA GLU A 177 5.64 3.36 -15.35
C GLU A 177 4.86 2.08 -15.01
N ILE A 178 4.76 1.72 -13.73
CA ILE A 178 3.94 0.58 -13.29
C ILE A 178 2.48 0.78 -13.71
N ILE A 179 1.90 1.96 -13.46
CA ILE A 179 0.53 2.27 -13.89
C ILE A 179 0.40 2.14 -15.41
N ASP A 180 1.43 2.57 -16.15
CA ASP A 180 1.39 2.47 -17.61
C ASP A 180 1.40 1.04 -18.13
N ILE A 181 2.20 0.16 -17.52
CA ILE A 181 2.20 -1.26 -17.86
C ILE A 181 0.87 -1.93 -17.45
N LEU A 182 0.32 -1.58 -16.29
CA LEU A 182 -0.99 -2.10 -15.86
C LEU A 182 -2.09 -1.71 -16.85
N GLU A 183 -2.14 -0.45 -17.26
CA GLU A 183 -3.12 0.02 -18.26
C GLU A 183 -2.94 -0.70 -19.61
N ASP A 184 -1.70 -0.96 -20.04
CA ASP A 184 -1.43 -1.72 -21.28
C ASP A 184 -1.90 -3.17 -21.19
N LYS A 185 -1.58 -3.86 -20.08
CA LYS A 185 -2.00 -5.25 -19.84
C LYS A 185 -3.51 -5.37 -19.70
N LEU A 186 -4.19 -4.40 -19.11
CA LEU A 186 -5.65 -4.40 -18.97
C LEU A 186 -6.39 -4.10 -20.28
N THR A 187 -5.80 -3.28 -21.15
CA THR A 187 -6.40 -2.91 -22.44
C THR A 187 -5.97 -3.82 -23.60
N ASN A 188 -4.97 -4.69 -23.38
CA ASN A 188 -4.26 -5.43 -24.43
C ASN A 188 -3.74 -4.51 -25.55
N LYS A 189 -3.33 -3.29 -25.20
CA LYS A 189 -2.81 -2.29 -26.15
C LYS A 189 -1.49 -1.76 -25.62
N LYS A 190 -0.41 -2.02 -26.34
CA LYS A 190 0.91 -1.45 -26.01
C LYS A 190 0.93 0.02 -26.42
N ARG A 191 1.16 0.92 -25.47
CA ARG A 191 1.34 2.35 -25.74
C ARG A 191 2.81 2.68 -25.97
N HIS A 192 3.07 3.70 -26.78
CA HIS A 192 4.44 4.16 -27.04
C HIS A 192 5.15 4.69 -25.79
N SER A 193 4.39 5.18 -24.80
CA SER A 193 4.91 5.71 -23.54
C SER A 193 5.30 4.62 -22.53
N THR A 194 4.94 3.37 -22.76
CA THR A 194 5.17 2.29 -21.81
C THR A 194 6.61 1.80 -21.94
N PRO A 195 7.38 1.74 -20.84
CA PRO A 195 8.76 1.33 -20.92
C PRO A 195 8.86 -0.15 -21.33
N THR A 196 9.89 -0.47 -22.11
CA THR A 196 10.20 -1.85 -22.49
C THR A 196 10.81 -2.63 -21.32
N GLU A 197 11.50 -1.95 -20.40
CA GLU A 197 12.13 -2.52 -19.22
C GLU A 197 11.82 -1.69 -17.97
N LEU A 198 11.54 -2.35 -16.84
CA LEU A 198 11.30 -1.71 -15.55
C LEU A 198 12.60 -1.56 -14.79
N LEU A 199 13.29 -0.43 -14.99
CA LEU A 199 14.49 -0.13 -14.22
C LEU A 199 14.15 0.34 -12.80
N PRO A 200 15.02 0.07 -11.81
CA PRO A 200 14.92 0.68 -10.49
C PRO A 200 14.83 2.20 -10.59
N HIS A 201 14.03 2.80 -9.73
CA HIS A 201 13.81 4.23 -9.66
C HIS A 201 13.61 4.63 -8.20
N PHE A 202 14.35 5.64 -7.76
CA PHE A 202 14.23 6.23 -6.43
C PHE A 202 13.80 7.68 -6.59
N LYS A 203 12.73 8.06 -5.90
CA LYS A 203 12.23 9.44 -5.91
C LYS A 203 13.33 10.42 -5.51
N ASP A 204 13.46 11.51 -6.26
CA ASP A 204 14.42 12.61 -6.08
C ASP A 204 15.90 12.23 -6.31
N PHE A 205 16.21 11.02 -6.76
CA PHE A 205 17.57 10.61 -7.13
C PHE A 205 18.00 11.25 -8.44
N LYS A 206 19.18 11.89 -8.46
CA LYS A 206 19.71 12.60 -9.64
C LYS A 206 20.77 11.81 -10.41
N GLY A 207 21.16 10.65 -9.89
CA GLY A 207 22.19 9.82 -10.49
C GLY A 207 21.65 8.95 -11.63
N THR A 208 22.49 8.04 -12.11
CA THR A 208 22.15 7.14 -13.22
C THR A 208 22.04 5.70 -12.70
N ILE A 209 21.06 4.95 -13.22
CA ILE A 209 20.91 3.53 -12.93
C ILE A 209 21.15 2.76 -14.22
N LYS A 210 22.12 1.85 -14.21
CA LYS A 210 22.44 0.99 -15.35
C LYS A 210 22.17 -0.46 -14.98
N ARG A 211 21.52 -1.18 -15.90
CA ARG A 211 21.33 -2.62 -15.77
C ARG A 211 22.61 -3.35 -16.19
N LEU A 212 23.02 -4.32 -15.38
CA LEU A 212 24.09 -5.27 -15.68
C LEU A 212 23.46 -6.58 -16.19
N ASP A 213 24.14 -7.72 -16.00
CA ASP A 213 23.57 -9.03 -16.31
C ASP A 213 22.40 -9.37 -15.38
N GLY A 214 21.38 -10.03 -15.92
CA GLY A 214 20.16 -10.42 -15.19
C GLY A 214 19.44 -9.25 -14.51
N PHE A 215 19.29 -9.34 -13.19
CA PHE A 215 18.67 -8.33 -12.32
C PHE A 215 19.70 -7.70 -11.36
N SER A 216 20.93 -7.54 -11.84
CA SER A 216 21.96 -6.75 -11.20
C SER A 216 21.99 -5.33 -11.78
N TYR A 217 22.22 -4.34 -10.92
CA TYR A 217 22.21 -2.93 -11.29
C TYR A 217 23.39 -2.18 -10.70
N GLU A 218 23.90 -1.21 -11.44
CA GLU A 218 24.79 -0.16 -10.96
C GLU A 218 23.98 1.11 -10.69
N ILE A 219 23.99 1.54 -9.43
CA ILE A 219 23.46 2.82 -8.99
C ILE A 219 24.65 3.77 -8.92
N ILE A 220 24.67 4.76 -9.81
CA ILE A 220 25.82 5.63 -10.07
C ILE A 220 25.50 7.04 -9.59
N GLY A 221 26.36 7.59 -8.75
CA GLY A 221 26.31 8.98 -8.32
C GLY A 221 26.85 9.95 -9.38
N ASN A 222 26.89 11.24 -9.07
CA ASN A 222 27.35 12.27 -9.99
C ASN A 222 28.50 13.07 -9.38
N PHE A 223 29.45 13.46 -10.23
CA PHE A 223 30.50 14.39 -9.88
C PHE A 223 30.74 15.37 -11.04
N GLU A 224 31.32 16.52 -10.72
CA GLU A 224 31.68 17.57 -11.65
C GLU A 224 33.15 17.96 -11.46
N ARG A 225 33.86 18.21 -12.56
CA ARG A 225 35.25 18.71 -12.53
C ARG A 225 35.22 20.24 -12.48
N THR A 226 35.24 20.79 -11.26
CA THR A 226 35.16 22.25 -11.04
C THR A 226 36.39 22.98 -11.58
N ASN A 227 37.59 22.42 -11.39
CA ASN A 227 38.82 22.93 -11.98
C ASN A 227 39.87 21.81 -12.09
N THR A 228 41.11 22.14 -12.48
CA THR A 228 42.19 21.15 -12.70
C THR A 228 42.63 20.37 -11.45
N THR A 229 42.22 20.80 -10.26
CA THR A 229 42.63 20.24 -8.95
C THR A 229 41.45 20.04 -8.00
N THR A 230 40.23 20.23 -8.47
CA THR A 230 39.03 20.18 -7.64
C THR A 230 37.92 19.43 -8.36
N ILE A 231 37.33 18.47 -7.66
CA ILE A 231 36.17 17.70 -8.08
C ILE A 231 35.06 17.93 -7.06
N THR A 232 33.85 18.19 -7.52
CA THR A 232 32.67 18.34 -6.67
C THR A 232 31.74 17.14 -6.87
N ILE A 233 31.44 16.42 -5.80
CA ILE A 233 30.44 15.34 -5.81
C ILE A 233 29.07 15.95 -5.53
N THR A 234 28.12 15.76 -6.43
CA THR A 234 26.78 16.36 -6.38
C THR A 234 25.67 15.34 -6.07
N GLU A 235 25.97 14.04 -6.17
CA GLU A 235 25.02 12.98 -5.87
C GLU A 235 25.75 11.69 -5.47
N LEU A 236 25.30 11.03 -4.41
CA LEU A 236 25.83 9.74 -3.97
C LEU A 236 24.89 8.61 -4.42
N PRO A 237 25.40 7.40 -4.70
CA PRO A 237 24.56 6.22 -4.87
C PRO A 237 23.61 6.03 -3.68
N VAL A 238 22.39 5.59 -3.97
CA VAL A 238 21.40 5.31 -2.92
C VAL A 238 21.94 4.28 -1.93
N GLY A 239 21.82 4.58 -0.63
CA GLY A 239 22.24 3.73 0.49
C GLY A 239 23.46 4.22 1.29
N TYR A 240 24.12 5.27 0.83
CA TYR A 240 25.07 6.01 1.67
C TYR A 240 24.33 7.05 2.52
N ASP A 241 24.76 7.17 3.77
CA ASP A 241 24.50 8.31 4.64
C ASP A 241 25.78 9.13 4.79
N LEU A 242 25.68 10.30 5.43
CA LEU A 242 26.79 11.24 5.56
C LEU A 242 27.97 10.65 6.34
N GLU A 243 27.68 9.96 7.45
CA GLU A 243 28.71 9.36 8.31
C GLU A 243 29.49 8.26 7.58
N LYS A 244 28.80 7.36 6.88
CA LYS A 244 29.42 6.29 6.09
C LYS A 244 30.28 6.84 4.97
N TYR A 245 29.81 7.88 4.27
CA TYR A 245 30.57 8.44 3.15
C TYR A 245 31.76 9.27 3.61
N ASN A 246 31.64 10.03 4.70
CA ASN A 246 32.78 10.73 5.30
C ASN A 246 33.89 9.76 5.72
N LYS A 247 33.54 8.59 6.28
CA LYS A 247 34.54 7.53 6.57
C LYS A 247 35.27 7.03 5.32
N ILE A 248 34.58 6.96 4.18
CA ILE A 248 35.18 6.58 2.89
C ILE A 248 36.15 7.68 2.43
N LEU A 249 35.74 8.95 2.49
CA LEU A 249 36.58 10.08 2.08
C LEU A 249 37.82 10.22 2.96
N SER A 250 37.71 10.12 4.28
CA SER A 250 38.86 10.14 5.20
C SER A 250 39.86 9.03 4.88
N LYS A 251 39.38 7.83 4.56
CA LYS A 251 40.26 6.73 4.13
C LYS A 251 40.97 7.03 2.80
N LEU A 252 40.27 7.63 1.84
CA LEU A 252 40.86 8.03 0.56
C LEU A 252 41.91 9.14 0.73
N GLU A 253 41.75 10.00 1.72
CA GLU A 253 42.74 11.03 2.10
C GLU A 253 43.98 10.38 2.74
N GLU A 254 43.79 9.45 3.68
CA GLU A 254 44.87 8.65 4.28
C GLU A 254 45.67 7.87 3.22
N ASP A 255 44.97 7.27 2.26
CA ASP A 255 45.55 6.54 1.13
C ASP A 255 46.19 7.48 0.06
N LYS A 256 46.15 8.81 0.28
CA LYS A 256 46.65 9.86 -0.63
C LYS A 256 46.05 9.83 -2.04
N VAL A 257 44.83 9.32 -2.17
CA VAL A 257 44.06 9.37 -3.41
C VAL A 257 43.48 10.77 -3.62
N ILE A 258 43.00 11.37 -2.53
CA ILE A 258 42.58 12.77 -2.46
C ILE A 258 43.51 13.52 -1.51
N ASN A 259 43.67 14.83 -1.71
CA ASN A 259 44.54 15.67 -0.88
C ASN A 259 43.82 16.23 0.34
N ASP A 260 42.53 16.54 0.21
CA ASP A 260 41.68 17.19 1.22
C ASP A 260 40.22 17.14 0.73
N PHE A 261 39.24 17.24 1.62
CA PHE A 261 37.83 17.36 1.26
C PHE A 261 37.05 18.27 2.21
N THR A 262 35.98 18.88 1.70
CA THR A 262 35.06 19.72 2.47
C THR A 262 33.63 19.26 2.23
N ASP A 263 32.92 18.96 3.32
CA ASP A 263 31.50 18.63 3.32
C ASP A 263 30.67 19.91 3.32
N LYS A 264 29.83 20.07 2.30
CA LYS A 264 28.85 21.15 2.13
C LYS A 264 27.43 20.59 1.98
N SER A 265 27.20 19.38 2.46
CA SER A 265 25.91 18.70 2.36
C SER A 265 24.87 19.36 3.28
N GLU A 266 23.64 19.50 2.79
CA GLU A 266 22.53 20.07 3.53
C GLU A 266 21.29 19.18 3.37
N ASP A 267 20.71 18.78 4.50
CA ASP A 267 19.49 17.96 4.61
C ASP A 267 19.47 16.72 3.71
N ASN A 268 18.82 16.82 2.55
CA ASN A 268 18.62 15.71 1.60
C ASN A 268 19.58 15.77 0.40
N THR A 269 20.47 16.76 0.35
CA THR A 269 21.39 17.00 -0.76
C THR A 269 22.82 16.75 -0.30
N PHE A 270 23.53 15.88 -1.01
CA PHE A 270 24.96 15.66 -0.81
C PHE A 270 25.77 16.63 -1.67
N LEU A 271 26.77 17.26 -1.06
CA LEU A 271 27.72 18.11 -1.76
C LEU A 271 29.08 18.02 -1.09
N PHE A 272 30.06 17.45 -1.79
CA PHE A 272 31.44 17.35 -1.31
C PHE A 272 32.40 18.00 -2.27
N GLU A 273 33.26 18.88 -1.79
CA GLU A 273 34.36 19.45 -2.56
C GLU A 273 35.66 18.72 -2.24
N LEU A 274 36.24 18.06 -3.22
CA LEU A 274 37.48 17.29 -3.09
C LEU A 274 38.63 18.04 -3.75
N LYS A 275 39.73 18.23 -3.02
CA LYS A 275 41.01 18.65 -3.62
C LYS A 275 41.77 17.40 -4.03
N VAL A 276 42.17 17.35 -5.29
CA VAL A 276 42.83 16.18 -5.90
C VAL A 276 44.03 16.62 -6.72
N SER A 277 44.91 15.67 -7.06
CA SER A 277 46.02 15.95 -7.96
C SER A 277 45.52 16.23 -9.39
N ARG A 278 46.29 17.02 -10.15
CA ARG A 278 45.99 17.29 -11.57
C ARG A 278 45.95 16.02 -12.42
N GLU A 279 46.71 15.00 -12.03
CA GLU A 279 46.71 13.71 -12.71
C GLU A 279 45.42 12.95 -12.47
N PHE A 280 44.85 13.03 -11.27
CA PHE A 280 43.59 12.39 -10.92
C PHE A 280 42.42 12.99 -11.71
N THR A 281 42.32 14.32 -11.79
CA THR A 281 41.25 15.00 -12.55
C THR A 281 41.28 14.67 -14.05
N LYS A 282 42.46 14.37 -14.61
CA LYS A 282 42.64 13.97 -16.02
C LYS A 282 42.26 12.52 -16.32
N LYS A 283 42.03 11.69 -15.30
CA LYS A 283 41.58 10.31 -15.49
C LYS A 283 40.16 10.28 -16.06
N ASP A 284 39.82 9.14 -16.63
CA ASP A 284 38.49 8.85 -17.17
C ASP A 284 37.43 8.89 -16.06
N ASP A 285 36.19 9.20 -16.43
CA ASP A 285 35.04 9.31 -15.54
C ASP A 285 34.80 8.00 -14.81
N ASP A 286 34.85 6.86 -15.52
CA ASP A 286 34.64 5.54 -14.93
C ASP A 286 35.69 5.23 -13.85
N TYR A 287 36.95 5.65 -14.06
CA TYR A 287 38.01 5.51 -13.07
C TYR A 287 37.73 6.36 -11.82
N ILE A 288 37.29 7.61 -12.01
CA ILE A 288 36.99 8.52 -10.91
C ILE A 288 35.78 8.01 -10.12
N LEU A 289 34.72 7.57 -10.79
CA LEU A 289 33.51 7.01 -10.17
C LEU A 289 33.84 5.79 -9.29
N ASP A 290 34.65 4.85 -9.79
CA ASP A 290 35.06 3.67 -9.01
C ASP A 290 35.93 4.03 -7.80
N LYS A 291 36.90 4.94 -8.00
CA LYS A 291 37.82 5.36 -6.93
C LYS A 291 37.11 6.13 -5.82
N LEU A 292 36.19 7.01 -6.17
CA LEU A 292 35.38 7.77 -5.21
C LEU A 292 34.20 6.97 -4.65
N LYS A 293 34.07 5.68 -5.01
CA LYS A 293 32.97 4.80 -4.57
C LYS A 293 31.59 5.37 -4.88
N LEU A 294 31.47 5.99 -6.05
CA LEU A 294 30.22 6.52 -6.61
C LEU A 294 29.49 5.49 -7.48
N ILE A 295 29.89 4.21 -7.42
CA ILE A 295 29.19 3.10 -8.07
C ILE A 295 28.81 2.08 -7.00
N ARG A 296 27.51 1.83 -6.82
CA ARG A 296 27.01 0.77 -5.95
C ARG A 296 26.34 -0.31 -6.79
N ARG A 297 26.80 -1.54 -6.64
CA ARG A 297 26.20 -2.72 -7.28
C ARG A 297 25.19 -3.38 -6.35
N VAL A 298 24.01 -3.69 -6.88
CA VAL A 298 22.94 -4.39 -6.15
C VAL A 298 22.31 -5.42 -7.06
N THR A 299 22.10 -6.62 -6.54
CA THR A 299 21.35 -7.69 -7.21
C THR A 299 20.02 -7.88 -6.51
N GLU A 300 18.94 -7.96 -7.29
CA GLU A 300 17.62 -8.21 -6.75
C GLU A 300 17.40 -9.70 -6.44
N ASN A 301 16.59 -9.96 -5.43
CA ASN A 301 16.05 -11.27 -5.10
C ASN A 301 14.54 -11.12 -4.87
N PHE A 302 13.76 -11.79 -5.70
CA PHE A 302 12.31 -11.67 -5.76
C PHE A 302 11.56 -12.71 -4.89
N THR A 303 12.20 -13.25 -3.86
CA THR A 303 11.52 -14.10 -2.87
C THR A 303 10.46 -13.29 -2.12
N CYS A 304 9.22 -13.78 -2.08
CA CYS A 304 8.08 -13.12 -1.46
C CYS A 304 7.21 -14.10 -0.66
N ILE A 305 6.33 -13.56 0.18
CA ILE A 305 5.22 -14.32 0.78
C ILE A 305 3.99 -14.28 -0.14
N GLY A 306 3.31 -15.42 -0.27
CA GLY A 306 2.10 -15.59 -1.08
C GLY A 306 0.78 -15.53 -0.31
N GLU A 307 -0.31 -15.93 -0.98
CA GLU A 307 -1.69 -15.78 -0.48
C GLU A 307 -1.98 -16.57 0.81
N ASN A 308 -1.37 -17.75 0.97
CA ASN A 308 -1.54 -18.65 2.11
C ASN A 308 -0.29 -18.67 3.00
N ASN A 309 0.45 -17.56 3.06
CA ASN A 309 1.68 -17.40 3.83
C ASN A 309 2.83 -18.34 3.40
N GLN A 310 2.74 -18.95 2.21
CA GLN A 310 3.83 -19.72 1.62
C GLN A 310 4.90 -18.82 1.01
N ILE A 311 6.13 -19.31 0.94
CA ILE A 311 7.21 -18.64 0.20
C ILE A 311 7.02 -18.90 -1.29
N VAL A 312 7.21 -17.85 -2.09
CA VAL A 312 7.16 -17.89 -3.55
C VAL A 312 8.40 -17.17 -4.08
N GLU A 313 9.17 -17.84 -4.92
CA GLU A 313 10.35 -17.28 -5.58
C GLU A 313 9.98 -16.94 -7.03
N PHE A 314 10.08 -15.66 -7.37
CA PHE A 314 9.90 -15.20 -8.74
C PHE A 314 11.25 -15.03 -9.45
N THR A 315 11.26 -15.14 -10.76
CA THR A 315 12.49 -14.92 -11.55
C THR A 315 12.68 -13.45 -11.93
N SER A 316 11.58 -12.67 -11.98
CA SER A 316 11.58 -11.29 -12.45
C SER A 316 10.49 -10.44 -11.80
N ASP A 317 10.66 -9.12 -11.88
CA ASP A 317 9.63 -8.13 -11.52
C ASP A 317 8.37 -8.24 -12.40
N THR A 318 8.51 -8.67 -13.65
CA THR A 318 7.40 -8.90 -14.57
C THR A 318 6.53 -10.08 -14.12
N GLU A 319 7.12 -11.16 -13.61
CA GLU A 319 6.35 -12.28 -13.04
C GLU A 319 5.58 -11.87 -11.77
N ILE A 320 6.19 -11.06 -10.89
CA ILE A 320 5.48 -10.46 -9.74
C ILE A 320 4.28 -9.65 -10.24
N LEU A 321 4.48 -8.81 -11.25
CA LEU A 321 3.43 -7.97 -11.81
C LEU A 321 2.28 -8.82 -12.38
N ASP A 322 2.58 -9.89 -13.11
CA ASP A 322 1.57 -10.80 -13.66
C ASP A 322 0.81 -11.56 -12.58
N ALA A 323 1.51 -12.07 -11.56
CA ALA A 323 0.89 -12.69 -10.40
C ALA A 323 -0.03 -11.71 -9.66
N PHE A 324 0.41 -10.47 -9.48
CA PHE A 324 -0.39 -9.39 -8.89
C PHE A 324 -1.63 -9.04 -9.72
N ILE A 325 -1.51 -8.94 -11.05
CA ILE A 325 -2.65 -8.66 -11.93
C ILE A 325 -3.71 -9.74 -11.83
N LYS A 326 -3.29 -11.01 -11.85
CA LYS A 326 -4.19 -12.16 -11.74
C LYS A 326 -5.00 -12.10 -10.45
N ILE A 327 -4.34 -11.90 -9.30
CA ILE A 327 -5.04 -11.85 -8.02
C ILE A 327 -5.90 -10.58 -7.90
N ARG A 328 -5.43 -9.43 -8.38
CA ARG A 328 -6.20 -8.18 -8.32
C ARG A 328 -7.49 -8.27 -9.15
N LEU A 329 -7.46 -8.85 -10.36
CA LEU A 329 -8.67 -9.07 -11.16
C LEU A 329 -9.69 -9.97 -10.45
N LEU A 330 -9.22 -11.04 -9.81
CA LEU A 330 -10.07 -11.93 -9.01
C LEU A 330 -10.75 -11.17 -7.86
N TYR A 331 -10.04 -10.25 -7.20
CA TYR A 331 -10.62 -9.41 -6.16
C TYR A 331 -11.56 -8.32 -6.69
N TYR A 332 -11.32 -7.76 -7.89
CA TYR A 332 -12.32 -6.88 -8.53
C TYR A 332 -13.62 -7.62 -8.83
N GLU A 333 -13.55 -8.88 -9.24
CA GLU A 333 -14.73 -9.72 -9.45
C GLU A 333 -15.47 -9.96 -8.13
N LYS A 334 -14.76 -10.36 -7.07
CA LYS A 334 -15.33 -10.47 -5.71
C LYS A 334 -16.00 -9.17 -5.27
N ARG A 335 -15.34 -8.02 -5.48
CA ARG A 335 -15.87 -6.71 -5.13
C ARG A 335 -17.15 -6.41 -5.89
N LYS A 336 -17.15 -6.62 -7.20
CA LYS A 336 -18.32 -6.39 -8.06
C LYS A 336 -19.51 -7.24 -7.62
N LEU A 337 -19.27 -8.54 -7.35
CA LEU A 337 -20.31 -9.45 -6.87
C LEU A 337 -20.86 -9.03 -5.51
N TYR A 338 -19.98 -8.66 -4.57
CA TYR A 338 -20.38 -8.16 -3.25
C TYR A 338 -21.24 -6.88 -3.35
N GLN A 339 -20.83 -5.92 -4.19
CA GLN A 339 -21.61 -4.70 -4.42
C GLN A 339 -22.99 -4.99 -5.02
N ILE A 340 -23.06 -5.91 -6.00
CA ILE A 340 -24.32 -6.33 -6.61
C ILE A 340 -25.23 -6.98 -5.56
N GLN A 341 -24.69 -7.89 -4.75
CA GLN A 341 -25.46 -8.56 -3.69
C GLN A 341 -26.00 -7.55 -2.68
N LYS A 342 -25.13 -6.69 -2.15
CA LYS A 342 -25.52 -5.67 -1.17
C LYS A 342 -26.60 -4.72 -1.73
N LEU A 343 -26.46 -4.28 -2.98
CA LEU A 343 -27.47 -3.43 -3.62
C LEU A 343 -28.80 -4.15 -3.85
N LYS A 344 -28.77 -5.44 -4.19
CA LYS A 344 -29.99 -6.26 -4.31
C LYS A 344 -30.70 -6.41 -2.98
N GLU A 345 -29.97 -6.69 -1.91
CA GLU A 345 -30.50 -6.76 -0.54
C GLU A 345 -31.09 -5.40 -0.13
N GLU A 346 -30.36 -4.30 -0.31
CA GLU A 346 -30.87 -2.95 -0.02
C GLU A 346 -32.14 -2.61 -0.82
N LEU A 347 -32.18 -2.96 -2.11
CA LEU A 347 -33.37 -2.76 -2.96
C LEU A 347 -34.55 -3.62 -2.52
N LEU A 348 -34.30 -4.82 -1.99
CA LEU A 348 -35.35 -5.68 -1.42
C LEU A 348 -35.96 -5.00 -0.19
N TYR A 349 -35.15 -4.52 0.76
CA TYR A 349 -35.65 -3.80 1.94
C TYR A 349 -36.38 -2.50 1.58
N LEU A 350 -35.83 -1.71 0.65
CA LEU A 350 -36.48 -0.47 0.20
C LEU A 350 -37.78 -0.75 -0.56
N GLY A 351 -37.80 -1.79 -1.39
CA GLY A 351 -39.00 -2.27 -2.07
C GLY A 351 -40.08 -2.65 -1.07
N ALA A 352 -39.74 -3.41 -0.03
CA ALA A 352 -40.67 -3.78 1.03
C ALA A 352 -41.30 -2.55 1.69
N LYS A 353 -40.49 -1.54 2.06
CA LYS A 353 -40.96 -0.27 2.62
C LYS A 353 -41.87 0.49 1.66
N TYR A 354 -41.46 0.59 0.39
CA TYR A 354 -42.23 1.27 -0.64
C TYR A 354 -43.61 0.64 -0.84
N PHE A 355 -43.67 -0.69 -0.97
CA PHE A 355 -44.93 -1.41 -1.12
C PHE A 355 -45.80 -1.33 0.13
N PHE A 356 -45.20 -1.42 1.32
CA PHE A 356 -45.93 -1.28 2.58
C PHE A 356 -46.61 0.10 2.68
N ILE A 357 -45.88 1.19 2.44
CA ILE A 357 -46.44 2.55 2.45
C ILE A 357 -47.49 2.71 1.36
N LYS A 358 -47.22 2.20 0.14
CA LYS A 358 -48.18 2.26 -0.98
C LYS A 358 -49.53 1.66 -0.59
N GLU A 359 -49.49 0.50 0.05
CA GLU A 359 -50.69 -0.27 0.34
C GLU A 359 -51.46 0.32 1.53
N ILE A 360 -50.77 0.96 2.49
CA ILE A 360 -51.38 1.79 3.54
C ILE A 360 -52.07 3.01 2.94
N LEU A 361 -51.39 3.74 2.03
CA LEU A 361 -51.96 4.92 1.37
C LEU A 361 -53.17 4.56 0.48
N SER A 362 -53.30 3.30 0.08
CA SER A 362 -54.44 2.78 -0.68
C SER A 362 -55.48 2.05 0.19
N ASP A 363 -55.39 2.15 1.52
CA ASP A 363 -56.27 1.51 2.51
C ASP A 363 -56.37 -0.03 2.42
N LYS A 364 -55.40 -0.69 1.76
CA LYS A 364 -55.35 -2.15 1.65
C LYS A 364 -54.67 -2.81 2.85
N ILE A 365 -53.74 -2.11 3.48
CA ILE A 365 -53.15 -2.49 4.76
C ILE A 365 -53.63 -1.49 5.80
N ILE A 366 -54.32 -1.99 6.82
CA ILE A 366 -54.90 -1.16 7.89
C ILE A 366 -54.11 -1.42 9.17
N ILE A 367 -53.33 -0.43 9.60
CA ILE A 367 -52.55 -0.51 10.85
C ILE A 367 -53.44 -0.18 12.06
N ASN A 368 -54.32 0.81 11.93
CA ASN A 368 -55.10 1.30 13.06
C ASN A 368 -56.00 0.18 13.62
N LYS A 369 -56.00 0.03 14.94
CA LYS A 369 -56.77 -0.99 15.68
C LYS A 369 -56.48 -2.46 15.30
N ASN A 370 -55.39 -2.75 14.59
CA ASN A 370 -54.97 -4.11 14.29
C ASN A 370 -53.82 -4.54 15.20
N SER A 371 -53.80 -5.80 15.62
CA SER A 371 -52.67 -6.38 16.35
C SER A 371 -51.47 -6.58 15.41
N LYS A 372 -50.25 -6.69 15.97
CA LYS A 372 -49.03 -6.98 15.21
C LYS A 372 -49.20 -8.20 14.29
N ILE A 373 -49.79 -9.27 14.82
CA ILE A 373 -50.05 -10.53 14.10
C ILE A 373 -51.01 -10.32 12.91
N GLN A 374 -52.04 -9.49 13.10
CA GLN A 374 -53.00 -9.18 12.03
C GLN A 374 -52.33 -8.39 10.91
N ILE A 375 -51.47 -7.42 11.25
CA ILE A 375 -50.70 -6.63 10.26
C ILE A 375 -49.74 -7.53 9.48
N GLU A 376 -48.99 -8.41 10.16
CA GLU A 376 -48.09 -9.37 9.50
C GLU A 376 -48.85 -10.31 8.56
N THR A 377 -50.05 -10.73 8.94
CA THR A 377 -50.91 -11.57 8.09
C THR A 377 -51.35 -10.80 6.83
N GLN A 378 -51.71 -9.52 6.96
CA GLN A 378 -52.03 -8.66 5.81
C GLN A 378 -50.84 -8.49 4.87
N ILE A 379 -49.62 -8.33 5.41
CA ILE A 379 -48.38 -8.22 4.63
C ILE A 379 -48.11 -9.52 3.86
N LYS A 380 -48.15 -10.68 4.54
CA LYS A 380 -47.91 -12.00 3.92
C LYS A 380 -48.92 -12.34 2.83
N ASN A 381 -50.17 -11.93 3.00
CA ASN A 381 -51.21 -12.16 2.00
C ASN A 381 -51.04 -11.27 0.75
N ASN A 382 -50.19 -10.24 0.81
CA ASN A 382 -49.97 -9.34 -0.30
C ASN A 382 -48.96 -9.90 -1.32
N LYS A 383 -49.48 -10.43 -2.43
CA LYS A 383 -48.66 -10.98 -3.53
C LYS A 383 -47.99 -9.93 -4.41
N ALA A 384 -48.20 -8.64 -4.19
CA ALA A 384 -47.62 -7.57 -5.01
C ALA A 384 -46.11 -7.41 -4.83
N PHE A 385 -45.54 -7.99 -3.78
CA PHE A 385 -44.12 -7.96 -3.47
C PHE A 385 -43.70 -9.27 -2.78
N PRO A 386 -42.47 -9.78 -2.99
CA PRO A 386 -42.00 -11.03 -2.39
C PRO A 386 -41.67 -10.87 -0.90
N PHE A 387 -42.68 -10.61 -0.07
CA PHE A 387 -42.53 -10.48 1.38
C PHE A 387 -42.07 -11.79 2.06
N ASP A 388 -42.24 -12.94 1.41
CA ASP A 388 -41.74 -14.24 1.87
C ASP A 388 -40.21 -14.31 1.96
N SER A 389 -39.50 -13.32 1.39
CA SER A 389 -38.03 -13.21 1.53
C SER A 389 -37.58 -12.67 2.89
N PHE A 390 -38.51 -12.35 3.80
CA PHE A 390 -38.22 -11.79 5.12
C PHE A 390 -38.76 -12.69 6.23
N GLU A 391 -37.94 -12.97 7.24
CA GLU A 391 -38.36 -13.71 8.44
C GLU A 391 -39.10 -12.80 9.44
N ASP A 392 -38.78 -11.50 9.47
CA ASP A 392 -39.34 -10.52 10.39
C ASP A 392 -39.76 -9.24 9.65
N PHE A 393 -40.95 -8.71 10.01
CA PHE A 393 -41.51 -7.47 9.47
C PHE A 393 -41.40 -6.28 10.44
N SER A 394 -40.71 -6.44 11.57
CA SER A 394 -40.56 -5.37 12.56
C SER A 394 -39.94 -4.09 11.96
N PHE A 395 -39.09 -4.20 10.94
CA PHE A 395 -38.54 -3.04 10.22
C PHE A 395 -39.58 -2.22 9.44
N LEU A 396 -40.75 -2.80 9.14
CA LEU A 396 -41.91 -2.13 8.54
C LEU A 396 -42.85 -1.60 9.61
N ILE A 397 -43.17 -2.44 10.61
CA ILE A 397 -44.17 -2.13 11.63
C ILE A 397 -43.67 -1.04 12.59
N ASN A 398 -42.36 -1.00 12.87
CA ASN A 398 -41.75 0.00 13.74
C ASN A 398 -41.44 1.33 13.00
N MET A 399 -41.91 1.50 11.77
CA MET A 399 -41.73 2.73 11.04
C MET A 399 -42.47 3.89 11.72
N PRO A 400 -41.83 5.06 11.91
CA PRO A 400 -42.51 6.22 12.49
C PRO A 400 -43.72 6.64 11.65
N ILE A 401 -44.79 7.12 12.29
CA ILE A 401 -46.04 7.51 11.59
C ILE A 401 -45.79 8.55 10.49
N HIS A 402 -44.89 9.51 10.71
CA HIS A 402 -44.54 10.52 9.70
C HIS A 402 -43.95 9.92 8.41
N SER A 403 -43.36 8.72 8.48
CA SER A 403 -42.81 8.02 7.30
C SER A 403 -43.89 7.36 6.44
N LEU A 404 -45.13 7.29 6.93
CA LEU A 404 -46.30 6.79 6.21
C LEU A 404 -46.98 7.92 5.42
N SER A 405 -46.19 8.78 4.79
CA SER A 405 -46.66 9.96 4.07
C SER A 405 -46.40 9.87 2.56
N ILE A 406 -47.10 10.70 1.79
CA ILE A 406 -46.93 10.79 0.33
C ILE A 406 -45.53 11.32 -0.02
N GLU A 407 -44.97 12.22 0.79
CA GLU A 407 -43.62 12.74 0.62
C GLU A 407 -42.59 11.62 0.73
N THR A 408 -42.66 10.84 1.82
CA THR A 408 -41.75 9.72 2.07
C THR A 408 -41.87 8.65 0.97
N PHE A 409 -43.09 8.38 0.51
CA PHE A 409 -43.33 7.47 -0.62
C PHE A 409 -42.61 7.92 -1.90
N ASN A 410 -42.72 9.21 -2.24
CA ASN A 410 -42.08 9.78 -3.42
C ASN A 410 -40.54 9.82 -3.30
N GLU A 411 -40.02 10.10 -2.11
CA GLU A 411 -38.58 10.05 -1.82
C GLU A 411 -38.03 8.63 -1.94
N LEU A 412 -38.71 7.64 -1.36
CA LEU A 412 -38.34 6.22 -1.47
C LEU A 412 -38.32 5.77 -2.93
N LYS A 413 -39.32 6.18 -3.73
CA LYS A 413 -39.34 5.89 -5.17
C LYS A 413 -38.08 6.40 -5.87
N LYS A 414 -37.71 7.66 -5.64
CA LYS A 414 -36.49 8.26 -6.22
C LYS A 414 -35.23 7.49 -5.79
N ILE A 415 -35.11 7.13 -4.51
CA ILE A 415 -33.97 6.37 -4.00
C ILE A 415 -33.89 4.98 -4.64
N ILE A 416 -35.02 4.30 -4.79
CA ILE A 416 -35.10 2.99 -5.45
C ILE A 416 -34.67 3.10 -6.91
N ASP A 417 -35.15 4.10 -7.65
CA ASP A 417 -34.81 4.29 -9.06
C ASP A 417 -33.31 4.56 -9.23
N ILE A 418 -32.71 5.43 -8.39
CA ILE A 418 -31.25 5.69 -8.37
C ILE A 418 -30.47 4.39 -8.08
N LYS A 419 -30.90 3.60 -7.10
CA LYS A 419 -30.21 2.34 -6.74
C LYS A 419 -30.36 1.27 -7.82
N LYS A 420 -31.49 1.21 -8.53
CA LYS A 420 -31.68 0.32 -9.69
C LYS A 420 -30.75 0.70 -10.83
N GLU A 421 -30.63 2.00 -11.12
CA GLU A 421 -29.70 2.51 -12.12
C GLU A 421 -28.24 2.18 -11.74
N LEU A 422 -27.87 2.40 -10.48
CA LEU A 422 -26.54 2.04 -9.96
C LEU A 422 -26.27 0.54 -10.10
N LEU A 423 -27.23 -0.31 -9.75
CA LEU A 423 -27.11 -1.77 -9.89
C LEU A 423 -26.90 -2.16 -11.35
N PHE A 424 -27.70 -1.60 -12.26
CA PHE A 424 -27.56 -1.83 -13.70
C PHE A 424 -26.19 -1.40 -14.22
N ASN A 425 -25.70 -0.22 -13.80
CA ASN A 425 -24.40 0.31 -14.17
C ASN A 425 -23.26 -0.61 -13.69
N ILE A 426 -23.31 -1.08 -12.44
CA ILE A 426 -22.29 -1.99 -11.89
C ILE A 426 -22.31 -3.33 -12.61
N GLN A 427 -23.49 -3.90 -12.88
CA GLN A 427 -23.63 -5.16 -13.60
C GLN A 427 -23.01 -5.13 -14.99
N ASN A 428 -23.22 -4.03 -15.72
CA ASN A 428 -22.74 -3.89 -17.10
C ASN A 428 -21.28 -3.43 -17.21
N LYS A 429 -20.70 -2.85 -16.16
CA LYS A 429 -19.31 -2.39 -16.18
C LYS A 429 -18.33 -3.57 -16.11
N LYS A 430 -17.36 -3.65 -17.02
CA LYS A 430 -16.30 -4.67 -16.97
C LYS A 430 -15.34 -4.36 -15.82
N ILE A 431 -14.83 -5.39 -15.16
CA ILE A 431 -13.90 -5.23 -14.02
C ILE A 431 -12.63 -4.47 -14.41
N GLN A 432 -12.13 -4.69 -15.63
CA GLN A 432 -10.98 -3.98 -16.19
C GLN A 432 -11.25 -2.48 -16.27
N ASP A 433 -12.45 -2.07 -16.70
CA ASP A 433 -12.82 -0.65 -16.80
C ASP A 433 -12.91 0.02 -15.43
N ILE A 434 -13.35 -0.73 -14.41
CA ILE A 434 -13.35 -0.21 -13.04
C ILE A 434 -11.91 0.02 -12.58
N TRP A 435 -11.02 -0.96 -12.79
CA TRP A 435 -9.62 -0.82 -12.41
C TRP A 435 -8.93 0.32 -13.17
N LEU A 436 -9.12 0.41 -14.49
CA LEU A 436 -8.57 1.51 -15.30
C LEU A 436 -9.03 2.89 -14.81
N THR A 437 -10.27 3.00 -14.32
CA THR A 437 -10.76 4.27 -13.75
C THR A 437 -9.97 4.65 -12.50
N GLU A 438 -9.78 3.70 -11.58
CA GLU A 438 -9.05 3.89 -10.32
C GLU A 438 -7.56 4.20 -10.56
N LEU A 439 -6.92 3.50 -11.51
CA LEU A 439 -5.53 3.74 -11.91
C LEU A 439 -5.32 5.15 -12.46
N ARG A 440 -6.23 5.61 -13.34
CA ARG A 440 -6.15 6.96 -13.92
C ARG A 440 -6.36 8.05 -12.88
N GLU A 441 -7.21 7.82 -11.89
CA GLU A 441 -7.39 8.74 -10.77
C GLU A 441 -6.11 8.83 -9.93
N LEU A 442 -5.51 7.69 -9.57
CA LEU A 442 -4.24 7.65 -8.85
C LEU A 442 -3.13 8.36 -9.64
N LYS A 443 -3.03 8.09 -10.95
CA LYS A 443 -2.05 8.74 -11.83
C LYS A 443 -2.21 10.26 -11.87
N LYS A 444 -3.44 10.77 -11.85
CA LYS A 444 -3.70 12.22 -11.79
C LYS A 444 -3.25 12.84 -10.47
N ILE A 445 -3.40 12.11 -9.35
CA ILE A 445 -2.97 12.58 -8.04
C ILE A 445 -1.44 12.60 -7.96
N LEU A 446 -0.76 11.58 -8.48
CA LEU A 446 0.70 11.47 -8.47
C LEU A 446 1.42 12.48 -9.37
N LYS A 447 0.72 13.04 -10.37
CA LYS A 447 1.27 14.08 -11.26
C LYS A 447 1.05 15.51 -10.74
N LYS A 448 0.23 15.69 -9.71
CA LYS A 448 0.06 16.96 -9.01
C LYS A 448 1.10 17.06 -7.91
#